data_AF-D3S6C6-F1
#
_entry.id   AF-D3S6C6-F1
#
_cell.length_a   1.000
_cell.length_b   1.000
_cell.length_c   1.000
_cell.angle_alpha   90.00
_cell.angle_beta   90.00
_cell.angle_gamma   90.00
#
_symmetry.space_group_name_H-M   'P 1'
#
loop_
_entity.id
_entity.type
_entity.pdbx_description
1 polymer ?
#
loop_
_entity_poly.entity_id
_entity_poly.type
_entity_poly.pdbx_seq_one_letter_code
_entity_poly.pdbx_strand_id
1 'polypeptide(L)'
;MAIAYAKLYELVYKYVQDKEKAEIISKAIEEFIKENEQRIDKRFEESKIIIKNELKDELKNELATKEDILLTKTELKNEIELVREEMKAMKEEILRYIDNKINQIKILIIIVIFAIILTIKMLLR
;
A
#
# COMPACT_ATOMS: atom_id res chain seq x y z
N MET A 1 33.81 10.62 32.45
CA MET A 1 34.64 11.81 32.13
C MET A 1 35.70 12.13 33.19
N ALA A 2 35.35 12.34 34.46
CA ALA A 2 36.33 12.76 35.49
C ALA A 2 37.58 11.86 35.60
N ILE A 3 37.40 10.53 35.49
CA ILE A 3 38.52 9.56 35.51
C ILE A 3 39.44 9.70 34.29
N ALA A 4 38.90 10.05 33.12
CA ALA A 4 39.68 10.22 31.90
C ALA A 4 40.49 11.52 31.93
N TYR A 5 39.88 12.62 32.41
CA TYR A 5 40.58 13.90 32.56
C TYR A 5 41.65 13.85 33.65
N ALA A 6 41.42 13.11 34.75
CA ALA A 6 42.45 12.86 35.76
C ALA A 6 43.66 12.11 35.19
N LYS A 7 43.41 11.03 34.41
CA LYS A 7 44.49 10.29 33.73
C LYS A 7 45.22 11.13 32.68
N LEU A 8 44.51 12.00 31.98
CA LEU A 8 45.11 12.95 31.04
C LEU A 8 46.06 13.90 31.77
N TYR A 9 45.61 14.50 32.87
CA TYR A 9 46.44 15.38 33.67
C TYR A 9 47.68 14.67 34.22
N GLU A 10 47.52 13.46 34.77
CA GLU A 10 48.65 12.66 35.24
C GLU A 10 49.68 12.37 34.13
N LEU A 11 49.20 12.05 32.92
CA LEU A 11 50.05 11.79 31.77
C LEU A 11 50.80 13.06 31.33
N VAL A 12 50.10 14.20 31.23
CA VAL A 12 50.71 15.48 30.86
C VAL A 12 51.75 15.88 31.90
N TYR A 13 51.41 15.81 33.19
CA TYR A 13 52.32 16.15 34.29
C TYR A 13 53.58 15.27 34.30
N LYS A 14 53.45 13.97 34.00
CA LYS A 14 54.59 13.05 33.89
C LYS A 14 55.66 13.53 32.90
N TYR A 15 55.27 14.15 31.78
CA TYR A 15 56.20 14.63 30.75
C TYR A 15 56.61 16.08 30.90
N VAL A 16 55.68 16.94 31.34
CA VAL A 16 55.92 18.38 31.47
C VAL A 16 56.67 18.72 32.75
N GLN A 17 56.48 17.92 33.82
CA GLN A 17 57.11 18.06 35.14
C GLN A 17 56.96 19.46 35.79
N ASP A 18 56.01 20.24 35.29
CA ASP A 18 55.65 21.57 35.75
C ASP A 18 54.13 21.59 35.93
N LYS A 19 53.70 21.86 37.17
CA LYS A 19 52.29 21.77 37.57
C LYS A 19 51.42 22.77 36.80
N GLU A 20 51.89 24.00 36.67
CA GLU A 20 51.13 25.08 36.04
C GLU A 20 50.97 24.84 34.54
N LYS A 21 52.05 24.45 33.87
CA LYS A 21 52.00 24.08 32.45
C LYS A 21 51.14 22.84 32.20
N ALA A 22 51.23 21.83 33.06
CA ALA A 22 50.41 20.62 32.92
C ALA A 22 48.92 20.91 33.08
N GLU A 23 48.56 21.82 33.99
CA GLU A 23 47.18 22.24 34.21
C GLU A 23 46.63 23.02 33.01
N ILE A 24 47.41 23.96 32.47
CA ILE A 24 47.03 24.71 31.25
C ILE A 24 46.79 23.77 30.07
N ILE A 25 47.73 22.85 29.79
CA ILE A 25 47.62 21.92 28.67
C ILE A 25 46.44 20.98 28.85
N SER A 26 46.26 20.42 30.05
CA SER A 26 45.15 19.49 30.32
C SER A 26 43.80 20.17 30.17
N LYS A 27 43.69 21.41 30.64
CA LYS A 27 42.48 22.21 30.52
C LYS A 27 42.16 22.55 29.07
N ALA A 28 43.16 22.92 28.28
CA ALA A 28 42.98 23.19 26.85
C ALA A 28 42.49 21.93 26.09
N ILE A 29 43.03 20.75 26.42
CA ILE A 29 42.57 19.48 25.83
C ILE A 29 41.16 19.14 26.31
N GLU A 30 40.84 19.34 27.58
CA GLU A 30 39.49 19.11 28.12
C GLU A 30 38.45 20.03 27.44
N GLU A 31 38.77 21.30 27.26
CA GLU A 31 37.92 22.26 26.52
C GLU A 31 37.73 21.81 25.08
N PHE A 32 38.81 21.43 24.38
CA PHE A 32 38.74 20.91 23.02
C PHE A 32 37.87 19.64 22.90
N ILE A 33 37.98 18.71 23.85
CA ILE A 33 37.16 17.49 23.87
C ILE A 33 35.68 17.84 24.07
N LYS A 34 35.36 18.71 25.04
CA LYS A 34 33.98 19.15 25.31
C LYS A 34 33.35 19.85 24.11
N GLU A 35 34.09 20.75 23.45
CA GLU A 35 33.62 21.41 22.23
C GLU A 35 33.34 20.41 21.10
N ASN A 36 34.20 19.40 20.94
CA ASN A 36 33.99 18.36 19.94
C ASN A 36 32.80 17.45 20.26
N GLU A 37 32.62 17.04 21.53
CA GLU A 37 31.44 16.28 21.95
C GLU A 37 30.15 17.04 21.62
N GLN A 38 30.08 18.33 21.99
CA GLN A 38 28.92 19.17 21.66
C GLN A 38 28.67 19.29 20.15
N ARG A 39 29.74 19.42 19.35
CA ARG A 39 29.64 19.46 17.88
C ARG A 39 29.14 18.13 17.31
N ILE A 40 29.60 17.01 17.85
CA ILE A 40 29.18 15.66 17.42
C ILE A 40 27.71 15.44 17.77
N ASP A 41 27.30 15.74 18.99
CA ASP A 41 25.90 15.60 19.43
C ASP A 41 24.97 16.44 18.57
N LYS A 42 25.34 17.69 18.29
CA LYS A 42 24.56 18.57 17.41
C LYS A 42 24.43 17.97 16.00
N ARG A 43 25.53 17.52 15.41
CA ARG A 43 25.52 16.88 14.08
C ARG A 43 24.69 15.60 14.06
N PHE A 44 24.71 14.84 15.16
CA PHE A 44 23.94 13.61 15.27
C PHE A 44 22.44 13.89 15.30
N GLU A 45 22.00 14.88 16.10
CA GLU A 45 20.59 15.28 16.13
C GLU A 45 20.12 15.88 14.79
N GLU A 46 20.96 16.70 14.13
CA GLU A 46 20.68 17.20 12.77
C GLU A 46 20.52 16.06 11.76
N SER A 47 21.46 15.10 11.75
CA SER A 47 21.43 13.95 10.85
C SER A 47 20.21 13.06 11.08
N LYS A 48 19.81 12.87 12.34
CA LYS A 48 18.62 12.12 12.72
C LYS A 48 17.35 12.76 12.18
N ILE A 49 17.25 14.09 12.20
CA ILE A 49 16.11 14.82 11.62
C ILE A 49 16.09 14.65 10.11
N ILE A 50 17.24 14.77 9.44
CA ILE A 50 17.37 14.59 7.99
C ILE A 50 16.91 13.18 7.59
N ILE A 51 17.49 12.14 8.18
CA ILE A 51 17.15 10.74 7.89
C ILE A 51 15.66 10.48 8.15
N LYS A 52 15.11 11.01 9.24
CA LYS A 52 13.67 10.85 9.54
C LYS A 52 12.78 11.49 8.47
N ASN A 53 13.18 12.65 7.95
CA ASN A 53 12.42 13.33 6.90
C ASN A 53 12.55 12.60 5.56
N GLU A 54 13.76 12.19 5.18
CA GLU A 54 13.99 11.39 3.97
C GLU A 54 13.16 10.10 3.99
N LEU A 55 13.22 9.32 5.07
CA LEU A 55 12.41 8.11 5.23
C LEU A 55 10.91 8.39 5.17
N LYS A 56 10.46 9.51 5.75
CA LYS A 56 9.04 9.90 5.71
C LYS A 56 8.60 10.24 4.29
N ASP A 57 9.44 10.92 3.52
CA ASP A 57 9.14 11.32 2.14
C ASP A 57 9.19 10.11 1.19
N GLU A 58 10.17 9.23 1.32
CA GLU A 58 10.23 7.96 0.59
C GLU A 58 8.99 7.10 0.86
N LEU A 59 8.64 6.88 2.13
CA LEU A 59 7.45 6.10 2.49
C LEU A 59 6.15 6.73 2.00
N LYS A 60 6.05 8.06 1.97
CA LYS A 60 4.86 8.75 1.45
C LYS A 60 4.67 8.50 -0.05
N ASN A 61 5.75 8.33 -0.80
CA ASN A 61 5.69 8.09 -2.24
C ASN A 61 5.49 6.60 -2.59
N GLU A 62 5.95 5.68 -1.74
CA GLU A 62 5.80 4.24 -1.99
C GLU A 62 4.48 3.65 -1.47
N LEU A 63 3.91 4.24 -0.41
CA LEU A 63 2.69 3.71 0.20
C LEU A 63 1.45 4.34 -0.42
N ALA A 64 0.54 3.49 -0.90
CA ALA A 64 -0.81 3.92 -1.25
C ALA A 64 -1.47 4.59 -0.03
N THR A 65 -2.04 5.78 -0.25
CA THR A 65 -2.77 6.46 0.79
C THR A 65 -4.10 5.75 1.06
N LYS A 66 -4.70 6.03 2.22
CA LYS A 66 -6.06 5.55 2.52
C LYS A 66 -7.08 6.03 1.48
N GLU A 67 -6.83 7.19 0.89
CA GLU A 67 -7.67 7.78 -0.15
C GLU A 67 -7.55 7.00 -1.47
N ASP A 68 -6.33 6.67 -1.90
CA ASP A 68 -6.09 5.85 -3.10
C ASP A 68 -6.80 4.49 -3.01
N ILE A 69 -6.69 3.85 -1.84
CA ILE A 69 -7.36 2.56 -1.57
C ILE A 69 -8.88 2.73 -1.59
N LEU A 70 -9.41 3.82 -1.03
CA LEU A 70 -10.84 4.09 -0.99
C LEU A 70 -11.41 4.37 -2.38
N LEU A 71 -10.69 5.14 -3.20
CA LEU A 71 -11.02 5.40 -4.61
C LEU A 71 -11.07 4.08 -5.39
N THR A 72 -9.99 3.29 -5.33
CA THR A 72 -9.91 1.98 -6.00
C THR A 72 -11.06 1.06 -5.56
N LYS A 73 -11.37 1.00 -4.27
CA LYS A 73 -12.48 0.19 -3.75
C LYS A 73 -13.84 0.65 -4.28
N THR A 74 -14.02 1.96 -4.45
CA THR A 74 -15.26 2.56 -4.96
C THR A 74 -15.42 2.26 -6.44
N GLU A 75 -14.37 2.44 -7.24
CA GLU A 75 -14.34 2.09 -8.67
C GLU A 75 -14.64 0.60 -8.87
N LEU A 76 -13.96 -0.28 -8.15
CA LEU A 76 -14.22 -1.73 -8.22
C LEU A 76 -15.65 -2.09 -7.84
N LYS A 77 -16.23 -1.42 -6.84
CA LYS A 77 -17.62 -1.66 -6.44
C LYS A 77 -18.59 -1.27 -7.57
N ASN A 78 -18.34 -0.14 -8.22
CA ASN A 78 -19.16 0.35 -9.33
C ASN A 78 -19.04 -0.59 -10.55
N GLU A 79 -17.83 -1.05 -10.89
CA GLU A 79 -17.62 -2.02 -11.97
C GLU A 79 -18.33 -3.35 -11.68
N ILE A 80 -18.25 -3.86 -10.45
CA ILE A 80 -18.97 -5.08 -10.05
C ILE A 80 -20.49 -4.90 -10.16
N GLU A 81 -21.00 -3.73 -9.79
CA GLU A 81 -22.43 -3.42 -9.89
C GLU A 81 -22.89 -3.38 -11.36
N LEU A 82 -22.11 -2.72 -12.23
CA LEU A 82 -22.38 -2.67 -13.67
C LEU A 82 -22.38 -4.07 -14.30
N VAL A 83 -21.37 -4.89 -14.00
CA VAL A 83 -21.31 -6.29 -14.47
C VAL A 83 -22.52 -7.09 -14.00
N ARG A 84 -22.97 -6.90 -12.76
CA ARG A 84 -24.17 -7.58 -12.24
C ARG A 84 -25.44 -7.17 -12.97
N GLU A 85 -25.57 -5.91 -13.35
CA GLU A 85 -26.71 -5.41 -14.13
C GLU A 85 -26.69 -5.98 -15.54
N GLU A 86 -25.54 -5.96 -16.21
CA GLU A 86 -25.37 -6.56 -17.54
C GLU A 86 -25.69 -8.07 -17.54
N MET A 87 -25.24 -8.80 -16.52
CA MET A 87 -25.56 -10.22 -16.36
C MET A 87 -27.06 -10.47 -16.15
N LYS A 88 -27.76 -9.60 -15.41
CA LYS A 88 -29.22 -9.70 -15.24
C LYS A 88 -29.94 -9.45 -16.56
N ALA A 89 -29.57 -8.39 -17.28
CA ALA A 89 -30.16 -8.07 -18.58
C ALA A 89 -29.95 -9.24 -19.57
N MET A 90 -28.72 -9.76 -19.65
CA MET A 90 -28.40 -10.92 -20.50
C MET A 90 -29.22 -12.15 -20.12
N LYS A 91 -29.39 -12.43 -18.82
CA LYS A 91 -30.21 -13.54 -18.34
C LYS A 91 -31.67 -13.38 -18.79
N GLU A 92 -32.23 -12.18 -18.67
CA GLU A 92 -33.60 -11.88 -19.10
C GLU A 92 -33.77 -12.04 -20.61
N GLU A 93 -32.81 -11.58 -21.40
CA GLU A 93 -32.81 -11.76 -22.85
C GLU A 93 -32.78 -13.25 -23.26
N ILE A 94 -31.93 -14.04 -22.60
CA ILE A 94 -31.85 -15.48 -22.82
C ILE A 94 -33.17 -16.17 -22.48
N LEU A 95 -33.78 -15.83 -21.33
CA LEU A 95 -35.07 -16.40 -20.93
C LEU A 95 -36.17 -16.06 -21.94
N ARG A 96 -36.25 -14.81 -22.37
CA ARG A 96 -37.22 -14.37 -23.40
C ARG A 96 -36.99 -15.10 -24.72
N TYR A 97 -35.74 -15.29 -25.12
CA TYR A 97 -35.40 -16.05 -26.33
C TYR A 97 -35.87 -17.51 -26.23
N ILE A 98 -35.59 -18.17 -25.10
CA ILE A 98 -36.01 -19.54 -24.85
C ILE A 98 -37.53 -19.67 -24.87
N ASP A 99 -38.26 -18.78 -24.18
CA ASP A 99 -39.72 -18.79 -24.14
C ASP A 99 -40.32 -18.62 -25.54
N ASN A 100 -39.78 -17.71 -26.34
CA ASN A 100 -40.20 -17.51 -27.72
C ASN A 100 -39.98 -18.79 -28.56
N LYS A 101 -38.82 -19.45 -28.41
CA LYS A 101 -38.53 -20.71 -29.12
C LYS A 101 -39.43 -21.85 -28.67
N ILE A 102 -39.69 -21.98 -27.38
CA ILE A 102 -40.64 -22.97 -26.83
C ILE A 102 -42.04 -22.72 -27.39
N ASN A 103 -42.50 -21.47 -27.45
CA ASN A 103 -43.81 -21.14 -27.99
C ASN A 103 -43.90 -21.44 -29.50
N GLN A 104 -42.86 -21.14 -30.28
CA GLN A 104 -42.79 -21.52 -31.70
C GLN A 104 -42.90 -23.05 -31.88
N ILE A 105 -42.17 -23.83 -31.05
CA ILE A 105 -42.23 -25.30 -31.09
C ILE A 105 -43.63 -25.80 -30.72
N LYS A 106 -44.27 -25.26 -29.68
CA LYS A 106 -45.64 -25.61 -29.29
C LYS A 106 -46.63 -25.41 -30.44
N ILE A 107 -46.56 -24.25 -31.11
CA ILE A 107 -47.42 -23.94 -32.27
C ILE A 107 -47.18 -24.95 -33.40
N LEU A 108 -45.91 -25.25 -33.71
CA LEU A 108 -45.56 -26.22 -34.75
C LEU A 108 -46.12 -27.62 -34.44
N ILE A 109 -45.99 -28.07 -33.19
CA ILE A 109 -46.54 -29.36 -32.74
C ILE A 109 -48.06 -29.40 -32.92
N ILE A 110 -48.78 -28.33 -32.54
CA ILE A 110 -50.24 -28.25 -32.70
C ILE A 110 -50.64 -28.35 -34.17
N ILE A 111 -49.94 -27.63 -35.06
CA ILE A 111 -50.19 -27.67 -36.51
C ILE A 111 -49.97 -29.08 -37.06
N VAL A 112 -48.88 -29.76 -36.67
CA VAL A 112 -48.56 -31.12 -37.12
C VAL A 112 -49.63 -32.12 -36.65
N ILE A 113 -50.03 -32.06 -35.38
CA ILE A 113 -51.10 -32.92 -34.84
C ILE A 113 -52.41 -32.69 -35.60
N PHE A 114 -52.78 -31.43 -35.85
CA PHE A 114 -53.99 -31.10 -36.60
C PHE A 114 -53.98 -31.65 -38.02
N ALA A 115 -52.85 -31.54 -38.73
CA ALA A 115 -52.69 -32.09 -40.08
C ALA A 115 -52.83 -33.63 -40.10
N ILE A 116 -52.28 -34.33 -39.10
CA ILE A 116 -52.42 -35.78 -38.95
C ILE A 116 -53.90 -36.16 -38.75
N ILE A 117 -54.61 -35.46 -37.86
CA ILE A 117 -56.03 -35.71 -37.60
C ILE A 117 -56.88 -35.53 -38.87
N LEU A 118 -56.65 -34.45 -39.63
CA LEU A 118 -57.34 -34.21 -40.90
C LEU A 118 -57.07 -35.31 -41.93
N THR A 119 -55.83 -35.78 -42.03
CA THR A 119 -55.43 -36.84 -42.96
C THR A 119 -56.12 -38.16 -42.62
N ILE A 120 -56.14 -38.55 -41.34
CA ILE A 120 -56.85 -39.74 -40.87
C ILE A 120 -58.35 -39.63 -41.16
N LYS A 121 -58.95 -38.45 -40.91
CA LYS A 121 -60.38 -38.20 -41.16
C LYS A 121 -60.74 -38.31 -42.65
N MET A 122 -59.84 -37.92 -43.56
CA MET A 122 -60.06 -38.08 -45.00
C MET A 122 -59.96 -39.54 -45.46
N LEU A 123 -59.06 -40.35 -44.87
CA LEU A 123 -58.87 -41.75 -45.24
C LEU A 123 -60.00 -42.68 -44.76
N LEU A 124 -60.71 -42.31 -43.70
CA LEU A 124 -61.82 -43.10 -43.12
C LEU A 124 -63.21 -42.74 -43.69
N ARG A 125 -63.27 -41.87 -44.70
CA ARG A 125 -64.49 -41.40 -45.36
C ARG A 125 -64.64 -42.03 -46.74
#